data_AF-A0A1I3GIM4-F1
#
_entry.id   AF-A0A1I3GIM4-F1
#
_cell.length_a   1.000
_cell.length_b   1.000
_cell.length_c   1.000
_cell.angle_alpha   90.00
_cell.angle_beta   90.00
_cell.angle_gamma   90.00
#
_symmetry.space_group_name_H-M   'P 1'
#
loop_
_entity.id
_entity.type
_entity.pdbx_description
1 polymer ?
#
loop_
_entity_poly.entity_id
_entity_poly.type
_entity_poly.pdbx_seq_one_letter_code
_entity_poly.pdbx_strand_id
1 'polypeptide(L)'
;MKSDIKYKLAEAMKICMKTTSVENITVKQIVDVCGVSRQSFYRNFIDKYDLINWYFDRLLEQSFKEMGQGETIREGLIKKFAYIKQERLFFTAGFKGDEQNNLKEHDFIMIYEFYCDLIRKKTGENLDKHMRKLLEMYCQASIYMTVQWLMKGMKETEEELADLMIDAMPEMLHSLFGKIKLV
;
A
#
# COMPACT_ATOMS: atom_id res chain seq x y z
N MET A 1 18.97 11.96 -8.90
CA MET A 1 19.82 12.25 -7.72
C MET A 1 19.04 12.38 -6.40
N LYS A 2 17.93 13.13 -6.29
CA LYS A 2 17.08 13.15 -5.06
C LYS A 2 16.43 11.81 -4.71
N SER A 3 15.99 11.06 -5.73
CA SER A 3 15.45 9.69 -5.60
C SER A 3 16.39 8.76 -4.82
N ASP A 4 17.70 8.82 -5.08
CA ASP A 4 18.67 7.90 -4.50
C ASP A 4 18.79 8.04 -2.96
N ILE A 5 18.79 9.28 -2.44
CA ILE A 5 18.83 9.50 -0.99
C ILE A 5 17.56 9.02 -0.30
N LYS A 6 16.38 9.23 -0.90
CA LYS A 6 15.12 8.74 -0.33
C LYS A 6 15.09 7.21 -0.21
N TYR A 7 15.55 6.49 -1.23
CA TYR A 7 15.67 5.04 -1.18
C TYR A 7 16.73 4.59 -0.17
N LYS A 8 17.89 5.25 -0.07
CA LYS A 8 18.91 4.94 0.95
C LYS A 8 18.37 5.12 2.37
N LEU A 9 17.56 6.16 2.61
CA LEU A 9 16.89 6.37 3.89
C LEU A 9 15.85 5.27 4.18
N ALA A 10 15.10 4.82 3.17
CA ALA A 10 14.17 3.70 3.31
C ALA A 10 14.89 2.38 3.63
N GLU A 11 16.02 2.09 2.98
CA GLU A 11 16.85 0.93 3.30
C GLU A 11 17.45 1.01 4.71
N ALA A 12 17.88 2.20 5.13
CA ALA A 12 18.34 2.41 6.51
C ALA A 12 17.21 2.17 7.53
N MET A 13 15.99 2.64 7.25
CA MET A 13 14.81 2.36 8.07
C MET A 13 14.51 0.86 8.13
N LYS A 14 14.56 0.15 6.99
CA LYS A 14 14.41 -1.31 6.92
C LYS A 14 15.41 -2.04 7.81
N ILE A 15 16.66 -1.59 7.84
CA ILE A 15 17.70 -2.16 8.72
C ILE A 15 17.33 -1.91 10.19
N CYS A 16 16.94 -0.69 10.57
CA CYS A 16 16.53 -0.37 11.94
C CYS A 16 15.32 -1.22 12.39
N MET A 17 14.35 -1.44 11.51
CA MET A 17 13.14 -2.25 11.79
C MET A 17 13.42 -3.72 12.10
N LYS A 18 14.61 -4.25 11.78
CA LYS A 18 14.98 -5.64 12.10
C LYS A 18 15.14 -5.87 13.61
N THR A 19 15.51 -4.84 14.36
CA THR A 19 15.85 -4.95 15.79
C THR A 19 15.03 -4.03 16.68
N THR A 20 14.36 -3.03 16.12
CA THR A 20 13.70 -1.96 16.87
C THR A 20 12.29 -1.74 16.31
N SER A 21 11.28 -1.60 17.18
CA SER A 21 9.93 -1.25 16.75
C SER A 21 9.88 0.14 16.13
N VAL A 22 8.95 0.37 15.20
CA VAL A 22 8.81 1.65 14.49
C VAL A 22 8.73 2.84 15.45
N GLU A 23 7.95 2.72 16.52
CA GLU A 23 7.78 3.73 17.57
C GLU A 23 9.09 4.13 18.24
N ASN A 24 10.00 3.18 18.46
CA ASN A 24 11.27 3.39 19.14
C ASN A 24 12.42 3.78 18.21
N ILE A 25 12.24 3.66 16.90
CA ILE A 25 13.24 4.15 15.94
C ILE A 25 13.27 5.68 15.94
N THR A 26 14.47 6.25 16.03
CA THR A 26 14.71 7.68 15.96
C THR A 26 15.29 8.08 14.61
N VAL A 27 15.05 9.34 14.19
CA VAL A 27 15.71 9.90 13.00
C VAL A 27 17.23 9.80 13.10
N LYS A 28 17.80 9.92 14.31
CA LYS A 28 19.24 9.75 14.54
C LYS A 28 19.70 8.36 14.09
N GLN A 29 19.05 7.29 14.56
CA GLN A 29 19.42 5.92 14.17
C GLN A 29 19.33 5.71 12.66
N ILE A 30 18.29 6.23 12.01
CA ILE A 30 18.12 6.11 10.55
C ILE A 30 19.28 6.79 9.81
N VAL A 31 19.62 8.03 10.18
CA VAL A 31 20.68 8.76 9.48
C VAL A 31 22.08 8.24 9.78
N ASP A 32 22.30 7.70 10.99
CA ASP A 32 23.54 7.03 11.38
C ASP A 32 23.74 5.76 10.52
N VAL A 33 22.69 4.95 10.32
CA VAL A 33 22.72 3.77 9.43
C VAL A 33 22.88 4.17 7.97
N CYS A 34 22.21 5.23 7.52
CA CYS A 34 22.26 5.70 6.14
C CYS A 34 23.59 6.40 5.77
N GLY A 35 24.33 6.89 6.77
CA GLY A 35 25.54 7.69 6.56
C GLY A 35 25.27 9.12 6.05
N VAL A 36 24.16 9.74 6.47
CA VAL A 36 23.79 11.12 6.09
C VAL A 36 23.54 11.99 7.31
N SER A 37 23.37 13.32 7.12
CA SER A 37 23.04 14.22 8.23
C SER A 37 21.53 14.26 8.53
N ARG A 38 21.14 14.63 9.75
CA ARG A 38 19.73 14.90 10.10
C ARG A 38 19.10 15.98 9.20
N GLN A 39 19.86 17.00 8.82
CA GLN A 39 19.40 18.01 7.86
C GLN A 39 19.07 17.37 6.50
N SER A 40 19.84 16.37 6.07
CA SER A 40 19.55 15.64 4.82
C SER A 40 18.27 14.82 4.91
N PHE A 41 17.97 14.23 6.07
CA PHE A 41 16.69 13.58 6.34
C PHE A 41 15.53 14.57 6.23
N TYR A 42 15.58 15.68 6.99
CA TYR A 42 14.47 16.64 7.05
C TYR A 42 14.25 17.43 5.76
N ARG A 43 15.22 17.44 4.82
CA ARG A 43 15.00 17.93 3.45
C ARG A 43 14.13 17.00 2.60
N ASN A 44 13.96 15.75 3.00
CA ASN A 44 13.25 14.72 2.24
C ASN A 44 11.96 14.26 2.92
N PHE A 45 11.95 14.21 4.25
CA PHE A 45 10.85 13.70 5.05
C PHE A 45 10.63 14.52 6.31
N ILE A 46 9.37 14.75 6.68
CA ILE A 46 9.01 15.50 7.88
C ILE A 46 9.36 14.70 9.14
N ASP A 47 9.10 13.40 9.10
CA ASP A 47 9.43 12.43 10.15
C ASP A 47 9.62 11.01 9.59
N LYS A 48 9.74 10.02 10.48
CA LYS A 48 9.91 8.61 10.09
C LYS A 48 8.65 7.98 9.49
N TYR A 49 7.46 8.49 9.82
CA TYR A 49 6.20 7.97 9.29
C TYR A 49 5.98 8.48 7.87
N ASP A 50 6.34 9.73 7.58
CA ASP A 50 6.37 10.28 6.22
C ASP A 50 7.31 9.48 5.30
N LEU A 51 8.49 9.07 5.80
CA LEU A 51 9.37 8.14 5.09
C LEU A 51 8.69 6.78 4.82
N ILE A 52 7.97 6.24 5.81
CA ILE A 52 7.30 4.95 5.67
C ILE A 52 6.19 5.02 4.63
N ASN A 53 5.33 6.03 4.72
CA ASN A 53 4.23 6.27 3.79
C ASN A 53 4.76 6.50 2.37
N TRP A 54 5.81 7.31 2.21
CA TRP A 54 6.44 7.54 0.91
C TRP A 54 6.96 6.24 0.28
N TYR A 55 7.57 5.35 1.07
CA TYR A 55 8.05 4.07 0.55
C TYR A 55 6.88 3.14 0.19
N PHE A 56 5.80 3.17 0.97
CA PHE A 56 4.55 2.48 0.66
C PHE A 56 3.90 2.99 -0.63
N ASP A 57 3.92 4.29 -0.89
CA ASP A 57 3.42 4.87 -2.15
C ASP A 57 4.15 4.33 -3.38
N ARG A 58 5.46 4.13 -3.28
CA ARG A 58 6.24 3.55 -4.39
C ARG A 58 5.76 2.12 -4.72
N LEU A 59 5.39 1.34 -3.70
CA LEU A 59 4.80 0.03 -3.90
C LEU A 59 3.44 0.13 -4.60
N LEU A 60 2.54 0.97 -4.09
CA LEU A 60 1.20 1.10 -4.66
C LEU A 60 1.28 1.58 -6.10
N GLU A 61 2.10 2.58 -6.39
CA GLU A 61 2.33 3.04 -7.75
C GLU A 61 2.82 1.90 -8.65
N GLN A 62 3.80 1.10 -8.22
CA GLN A 62 4.30 -0.02 -9.02
C GLN A 62 3.22 -1.11 -9.25
N SER A 63 2.35 -1.34 -8.27
CA SER A 63 1.34 -2.39 -8.30
C SER A 63 0.12 -2.01 -9.16
N PHE A 64 -0.28 -0.74 -9.11
CA PHE A 64 -1.52 -0.26 -9.73
C PHE A 64 -1.31 0.49 -11.05
N LYS A 65 -0.07 0.87 -11.41
CA LYS A 65 0.21 1.68 -12.61
C LYS A 65 -0.32 1.11 -13.91
N GLU A 66 -0.30 -0.22 -14.06
CA GLU A 66 -0.71 -0.92 -15.27
C GLU A 66 -2.18 -1.39 -15.22
N MET A 67 -2.82 -1.30 -14.05
CA MET A 67 -4.23 -1.66 -13.87
C MET A 67 -5.14 -0.72 -14.67
N GLY A 68 -5.99 -1.31 -15.51
CA GLY A 68 -6.81 -0.58 -16.47
C GLY A 68 -6.10 -0.14 -17.75
N GLN A 69 -4.80 -0.41 -17.89
CA GLN A 69 -3.98 -0.19 -19.10
C GLN A 69 -3.55 -1.51 -19.76
N GLY A 70 -4.38 -2.55 -19.64
CA GLY A 70 -4.09 -3.89 -20.13
C GLY A 70 -4.18 -4.94 -19.03
N GLU A 71 -4.09 -4.51 -17.77
CA GLU A 71 -4.20 -5.40 -16.61
C GLU A 71 -5.53 -5.25 -15.86
N THR A 72 -5.95 -6.37 -15.31
CA THR A 72 -7.12 -6.56 -14.46
C THR A 72 -6.82 -6.20 -13.01
N ILE A 73 -7.87 -6.10 -12.19
CA ILE A 73 -7.74 -5.91 -10.74
C ILE A 73 -6.97 -7.08 -10.11
N ARG A 74 -7.23 -8.30 -10.56
CA ARG A 74 -6.55 -9.51 -10.10
C ARG A 74 -5.04 -9.42 -10.29
N GLU A 75 -4.57 -9.02 -11.47
CA GLU A 75 -3.14 -8.89 -11.77
C GLU A 75 -2.45 -7.82 -10.91
N GLY A 76 -3.09 -6.66 -10.73
CA GLY A 76 -2.54 -5.63 -9.85
C GLY A 76 -2.54 -6.04 -8.36
N LEU A 77 -3.53 -6.81 -7.90
CA LEU A 77 -3.54 -7.41 -6.56
C LEU A 77 -2.39 -8.40 -6.37
N ILE A 78 -2.15 -9.29 -7.34
CA ILE A 78 -1.03 -10.24 -7.29
C ILE A 78 0.30 -9.48 -7.20
N LYS A 79 0.50 -8.44 -8.00
CA LYS A 79 1.70 -7.58 -7.92
C LYS A 79 1.84 -6.91 -6.56
N LYS A 80 0.74 -6.37 -6.01
CA LYS A 80 0.71 -5.79 -4.66
C LYS A 80 1.19 -6.82 -3.63
N PHE A 81 0.62 -8.01 -3.64
CA PHE A 81 0.95 -9.06 -2.67
C PHE A 81 2.38 -9.59 -2.84
N ALA A 82 2.85 -9.78 -4.07
CA ALA A 82 4.23 -10.19 -4.36
C ALA A 82 5.25 -9.18 -3.79
N TYR A 83 4.99 -7.89 -3.98
CA TYR A 83 5.85 -6.84 -3.43
C TYR A 83 5.78 -6.82 -1.89
N ILE A 84 4.58 -6.91 -1.29
CA ILE A 84 4.43 -6.97 0.16
C ILE A 84 5.23 -8.14 0.74
N LYS A 85 5.22 -9.30 0.07
CA LYS A 85 5.98 -10.49 0.48
C LYS A 85 7.48 -10.29 0.34
N GLN A 86 7.94 -9.67 -0.74
CA GLN A 86 9.36 -9.32 -0.94
C GLN A 86 9.86 -8.40 0.18
N GLU A 87 9.03 -7.45 0.61
CA GLU A 87 9.33 -6.43 1.61
C GLU A 87 8.69 -6.72 2.97
N ARG A 88 8.46 -8.01 3.28
CA ARG A 88 7.71 -8.49 4.45
C ARG A 88 8.10 -7.80 5.76
N LEU A 89 9.40 -7.67 6.03
CA LEU A 89 9.89 -7.10 7.29
C LEU A 89 9.45 -5.65 7.45
N PHE A 90 9.55 -4.86 6.38
CA PHE A 90 9.14 -3.47 6.37
C PHE A 90 7.65 -3.34 6.63
N PHE A 91 6.81 -4.06 5.87
CA PHE A 91 5.37 -3.97 6.03
C PHE A 91 4.90 -4.58 7.35
N THR A 92 5.53 -5.65 7.84
CA THR A 92 5.15 -6.20 9.16
C THR A 92 5.41 -5.17 10.26
N ALA A 93 6.54 -4.47 10.20
CA ALA A 93 6.83 -3.39 11.15
C ALA A 93 5.89 -2.19 10.95
N GLY A 94 5.65 -1.80 9.70
CA GLY A 94 4.80 -0.68 9.30
C GLY A 94 3.30 -0.91 9.53
N PHE A 95 2.79 -2.14 9.58
CA PHE A 95 1.38 -2.41 9.91
C PHE A 95 1.15 -2.73 11.39
N LYS A 96 2.23 -2.98 12.15
CA LYS A 96 2.19 -3.23 13.61
C LYS A 96 2.20 -1.96 14.47
N GLY A 97 2.76 -0.85 13.98
CA GLY A 97 2.80 0.39 14.77
C GLY A 97 1.40 0.89 15.11
N ASP A 98 1.21 1.35 16.34
CA ASP A 98 -0.07 1.75 16.93
C ASP A 98 -0.56 3.13 16.44
N GLU A 99 -1.77 3.55 16.85
CA GLU A 99 -2.61 4.73 16.51
C GLU A 99 -2.02 5.95 15.74
N GLN A 100 -0.74 6.30 15.91
CA GLN A 100 -0.07 7.37 15.14
C GLN A 100 0.43 6.91 13.76
N ASN A 101 0.55 5.60 13.57
CA ASN A 101 1.07 4.99 12.37
C ASN A 101 -0.08 4.75 11.38
N ASN A 102 -0.37 5.79 10.61
CA ASN A 102 -1.52 5.81 9.71
C ASN A 102 -1.32 5.01 8.41
N LEU A 103 -0.48 3.97 8.40
CA LEU A 103 -0.21 3.23 7.17
C LEU A 103 -1.48 2.55 6.61
N LYS A 104 -2.40 2.13 7.50
CA LYS A 104 -3.67 1.51 7.10
C LYS A 104 -4.64 2.51 6.48
N GLU A 105 -4.85 3.68 7.10
CA GLU A 105 -5.74 4.68 6.48
C GLU A 105 -5.06 5.35 5.28
N HIS A 106 -3.74 5.47 5.25
CA HIS A 106 -3.00 5.85 4.04
C HIS A 106 -3.19 4.85 2.89
N ASP A 107 -3.06 3.54 3.13
CA ASP A 107 -3.37 2.49 2.13
C ASP A 107 -4.84 2.59 1.67
N PHE A 108 -5.76 2.85 2.61
CA PHE A 108 -7.17 3.05 2.30
C PHE A 108 -7.42 4.24 1.37
N ILE A 109 -6.92 5.42 1.73
CA ILE A 109 -7.09 6.64 0.93
C ILE A 109 -6.56 6.39 -0.48
N MET A 110 -5.33 5.88 -0.60
CA MET A 110 -4.67 5.68 -1.87
C MET A 110 -5.41 4.67 -2.77
N ILE A 111 -5.84 3.53 -2.22
CA ILE A 111 -6.57 2.50 -3.00
C ILE A 111 -7.96 2.97 -3.38
N TYR A 112 -8.67 3.62 -2.45
CA TYR A 112 -10.00 4.13 -2.68
C TYR A 112 -10.01 5.22 -3.76
N GLU A 113 -9.09 6.18 -3.67
CA GLU A 113 -8.90 7.22 -4.68
C GLU A 113 -8.50 6.64 -6.03
N PHE A 114 -7.58 5.65 -6.04
CA PHE A 114 -7.20 4.95 -7.25
C PHE A 114 -8.41 4.34 -7.97
N TYR A 115 -9.27 3.60 -7.26
CA TYR A 115 -10.48 3.04 -7.86
C TYR A 115 -11.44 4.13 -8.35
N CYS A 116 -11.67 5.18 -7.56
CA CYS A 116 -12.54 6.29 -7.97
C CYS A 116 -12.05 6.94 -9.26
N ASP A 117 -10.74 7.20 -9.37
CA ASP A 117 -10.12 7.80 -10.54
C ASP A 117 -10.18 6.86 -11.74
N LEU A 118 -9.91 5.57 -11.54
CA LEU A 118 -9.96 4.58 -12.61
C LEU A 118 -11.38 4.44 -13.18
N ILE A 119 -12.39 4.37 -12.31
CA ILE A 119 -13.80 4.33 -12.72
C ILE A 119 -14.14 5.60 -13.51
N ARG A 120 -13.84 6.78 -12.96
CA ARG A 120 -14.11 8.06 -13.63
C ARG A 120 -13.43 8.16 -14.99
N LYS A 121 -12.19 7.70 -15.12
CA LYS A 121 -11.46 7.67 -16.40
C LYS A 121 -12.11 6.75 -17.43
N LYS A 122 -12.70 5.62 -16.99
CA LYS A 122 -13.32 4.62 -17.87
C LYS A 122 -14.77 4.95 -18.23
N THR A 123 -15.53 5.55 -17.33
CA THR A 123 -16.97 5.80 -17.50
C THR A 123 -17.28 7.26 -17.86
N GLY A 124 -16.38 8.19 -17.55
CA GLY A 124 -16.64 9.64 -17.61
C GLY A 124 -17.43 10.19 -16.42
N GLU A 125 -17.85 9.33 -15.49
CA GLU A 125 -18.75 9.69 -14.39
C GLU A 125 -18.17 9.32 -13.02
N ASN A 126 -18.56 10.08 -12.01
CA ASN A 126 -18.25 9.75 -10.62
C ASN A 126 -19.22 8.70 -10.09
N LEU A 127 -18.74 7.83 -9.20
CA LEU A 127 -19.61 6.94 -8.43
C LEU A 127 -20.66 7.74 -7.62
N ASP A 128 -21.89 7.25 -7.61
CA ASP A 128 -22.93 7.73 -6.72
C ASP A 128 -22.64 7.39 -5.24
N LYS A 129 -23.46 7.91 -4.33
CA LYS A 129 -23.27 7.74 -2.88
C LYS A 129 -23.30 6.26 -2.45
N HIS A 130 -24.16 5.45 -3.05
CA HIS A 130 -24.31 4.05 -2.69
C HIS A 130 -23.10 3.24 -3.13
N MET A 131 -22.68 3.39 -4.39
CA MET A 131 -21.50 2.73 -4.95
C MET A 131 -20.21 3.15 -4.24
N ARG A 132 -20.08 4.42 -3.84
CA ARG A 132 -18.97 4.87 -2.99
C ARG A 132 -18.89 4.13 -1.67
N LYS A 133 -20.04 3.90 -1.01
CA LYS A 133 -20.08 3.14 0.25
C LYS A 133 -19.76 1.67 0.06
N LEU A 134 -20.20 1.05 -1.03
CA LEU A 134 -19.77 -0.31 -1.38
C LEU A 134 -18.25 -0.38 -1.59
N LEU A 135 -17.69 0.59 -2.33
CA LEU A 135 -16.25 0.64 -2.59
C LEU A 135 -15.44 0.85 -1.31
N GLU A 136 -15.91 1.75 -0.43
CA GLU A 136 -15.32 1.99 0.89
C GLU A 136 -15.27 0.70 1.72
N MET A 137 -16.40 -0.02 1.83
CA MET A 137 -16.47 -1.30 2.55
C MET A 137 -15.52 -2.35 1.95
N TYR A 138 -15.49 -2.46 0.62
CA TYR A 138 -14.59 -3.36 -0.09
C TYR A 138 -13.11 -3.05 0.17
N CYS A 139 -12.71 -1.78 0.06
CA CYS A 139 -11.33 -1.37 0.32
C CYS A 139 -10.91 -1.65 1.77
N GLN A 140 -11.79 -1.35 2.74
CA GLN A 140 -11.54 -1.64 4.15
C GLN A 140 -11.35 -3.15 4.40
N ALA A 141 -12.22 -3.98 3.83
CA ALA A 141 -12.09 -5.44 3.92
C ALA A 141 -10.79 -5.94 3.28
N SER A 142 -10.42 -5.41 2.11
CA SER A 142 -9.18 -5.78 1.41
C SER A 142 -7.93 -5.44 2.22
N ILE A 143 -7.89 -4.27 2.85
CA ILE A 143 -6.77 -3.85 3.71
C ILE A 143 -6.71 -4.72 4.96
N TYR A 144 -7.85 -4.96 5.61
CA TYR A 144 -7.91 -5.86 6.75
C TYR A 144 -7.34 -7.24 6.41
N MET A 145 -7.78 -7.83 5.30
CA MET A 145 -7.30 -9.15 4.86
C MET A 145 -5.82 -9.14 4.50
N THR A 146 -5.32 -8.10 3.84
CA THR A 146 -3.89 -7.93 3.55
C THR A 146 -3.06 -7.93 4.83
N VAL A 147 -3.50 -7.18 5.86
CA VAL A 147 -2.83 -7.13 7.16
C VAL A 147 -2.88 -8.50 7.86
N GLN A 148 -4.04 -9.18 7.85
CA GLN A 148 -4.16 -10.50 8.46
C GLN A 148 -3.25 -11.53 7.78
N TRP A 149 -3.22 -11.55 6.45
CA TRP A 149 -2.36 -12.41 5.66
C TRP A 149 -0.88 -12.20 6.03
N LEU A 150 -0.42 -10.94 6.03
CA LEU A 150 0.94 -10.57 6.40
C LEU A 150 1.30 -11.03 7.83
N MET A 151 0.42 -10.74 8.79
CA MET A 151 0.64 -11.02 10.22
C MET A 151 0.59 -12.52 10.56
N LYS A 152 -0.18 -13.30 9.81
CA LYS A 152 -0.30 -14.76 9.96
C LYS A 152 0.76 -15.54 9.17
N GLY A 153 1.71 -14.83 8.57
CA GLY A 153 2.88 -15.42 7.92
C GLY A 153 2.71 -15.69 6.43
N MET A 154 1.71 -15.09 5.78
CA MET A 154 1.45 -15.16 4.34
C MET A 154 1.33 -16.60 3.85
N LYS A 155 0.35 -17.34 4.41
CA LYS A 155 0.20 -18.78 4.18
C LYS A 155 -0.39 -19.07 2.81
N GLU A 156 -1.39 -18.28 2.43
CA GLU A 156 -2.01 -18.26 1.11
C GLU A 156 -1.02 -17.69 0.08
N THR A 157 -1.06 -18.20 -1.16
CA THR A 157 -0.31 -17.57 -2.26
C THR A 157 -0.89 -16.20 -2.60
N GLU A 158 -0.11 -15.42 -3.34
CA GLU A 158 -0.52 -14.13 -3.88
C GLU A 158 -1.78 -14.25 -4.75
N GLU A 159 -1.86 -15.31 -5.56
CA GLU A 159 -3.02 -15.62 -6.39
C GLU A 159 -4.24 -16.01 -5.54
N GLU A 160 -4.07 -16.92 -4.57
CA GLU A 160 -5.17 -17.37 -3.70
C GLU A 160 -5.79 -16.19 -2.94
N LEU A 161 -4.96 -15.28 -2.43
CA LEU A 161 -5.45 -14.08 -1.75
C LEU A 161 -6.12 -13.10 -2.72
N ALA A 162 -5.58 -12.92 -3.93
CA ALA A 162 -6.18 -12.07 -4.94
C ALA A 162 -7.55 -12.58 -5.37
N ASP A 163 -7.68 -13.89 -5.59
CA ASP A 163 -8.93 -14.54 -5.94
C ASP A 163 -9.97 -14.37 -4.82
N LEU A 164 -9.56 -14.56 -3.56
CA LEU A 164 -10.43 -14.28 -2.42
C LEU A 164 -10.93 -12.82 -2.37
N MET A 165 -10.07 -11.85 -2.70
CA MET A 165 -10.49 -10.44 -2.76
C MET A 165 -11.49 -10.20 -3.89
N ILE A 166 -11.29 -10.80 -5.06
CA ILE A 166 -12.24 -10.69 -6.18
C ILE A 166 -13.59 -11.33 -5.80
N ASP A 167 -13.58 -12.52 -5.20
CA ASP A 167 -14.80 -13.24 -4.78
C ASP A 167 -15.58 -12.48 -3.70
N ALA A 168 -14.89 -11.76 -2.82
CA ALA A 168 -15.52 -10.96 -1.77
C ALA A 168 -16.11 -9.62 -2.28
N MET A 169 -15.92 -9.29 -3.56
CA MET A 169 -16.40 -8.04 -4.12
C MET A 169 -17.94 -8.00 -4.18
N PRO A 170 -18.58 -6.93 -3.67
CA PRO A 170 -20.03 -6.75 -3.82
C PRO A 170 -20.47 -6.86 -5.29
N GLU A 171 -21.57 -7.58 -5.54
CA GLU A 171 -22.07 -7.87 -6.90
C GLU A 171 -22.21 -6.64 -7.78
N MET A 172 -22.65 -5.51 -7.21
CA MET A 172 -22.78 -4.24 -7.93
C MET A 172 -21.43 -3.67 -8.37
N LEU A 173 -20.39 -3.78 -7.52
CA LEU A 173 -19.02 -3.38 -7.89
C LEU A 173 -18.45 -4.34 -8.93
N HIS A 174 -18.62 -5.64 -8.73
CA HIS A 174 -18.16 -6.66 -9.68
C HIS A 174 -18.78 -6.45 -11.06
N SER A 175 -20.09 -6.20 -11.12
CA SER A 175 -20.83 -5.88 -12.35
C SER A 175 -20.33 -4.59 -13.01
N LEU A 176 -20.04 -3.54 -12.22
CA LEU A 176 -19.45 -2.31 -12.75
C LEU A 176 -18.07 -2.58 -13.34
N PHE A 177 -17.20 -3.26 -12.61
CA PHE A 177 -15.83 -3.54 -13.03
C PHE A 177 -15.78 -4.44 -14.28
N GLY A 178 -16.68 -5.41 -14.40
CA GLY A 178 -16.82 -6.21 -15.62
C GLY A 178 -17.20 -5.37 -16.84
N LYS A 179 -18.13 -4.41 -16.69
CA LYS A 179 -18.51 -3.48 -17.78
C LYS A 179 -17.33 -2.64 -18.28
N ILE A 180 -16.41 -2.27 -17.39
CA ILE A 180 -15.21 -1.49 -17.73
C ILE A 180 -13.97 -2.35 -17.97
N LYS A 181 -14.13 -3.68 -18.09
CA LYS A 181 -13.09 -4.68 -18.39
C LYS A 181 -11.94 -4.68 -17.37
N LEU A 182 -12.27 -4.59 -16.08
CA LEU A 182 -11.31 -4.66 -14.98
C LEU A 182 -11.33 -6.00 -14.23
N VAL A 183 -12.41 -6.77 -14.37
CA VAL A 183 -12.57 -8.15 -13.93
C VAL A 183 -13.17 -8.97 -15.05
#